data_AF-A0A816CP67-F1
#
_entry.id   AF-A0A816CP67-F1
#
_cell.length_a   1.000
_cell.length_b   1.000
_cell.length_c   1.000
_cell.angle_alpha   90.00
_cell.angle_beta   90.00
_cell.angle_gamma   90.00
#
_symmetry.space_group_name_H-M   'P 1'
#
loop_
_entity.id
_entity.type
_entity.pdbx_description
1 polymer ?
#
loop_
_entity_poly.entity_id
_entity_poly.type
_entity_poly.pdbx_seq_one_letter_code
_entity_poly.pdbx_strand_id
1 'polypeptide(L)'
;MELLQLILGYPKESEGDEDSTELEVSTDSPDIYRKSSIPTPYDVTIRINSLVALSTSGWEIVLGNSASEIQSNSSIPKDNRGVIVAVLGSYNRGKSFLLNELCGLNLPSGNLIHTEGISITAGRKQAENIVFIDTAGTDTAIQKDKLDDRKATEALIREIVLHLCSFIIIVVNRLRATDQSYIQQVLMHSKTSESKTNIIIVHNLLDVETVQDVETIIKNEVEFLFDAKPDNMKLKMNQDSTDVSFFHSTNNGVDIRHFIFTKNGTDAAKMWNSQSIDGIMNILQTATDARRNLKVITEMINFVNAKLPQLFTNTHDDNSSENNQKRLQIQMHVRKPFIVLSHRKDMENLEHDPYPLSLSPKLLYDDAGYFIGISSMDNGEWKPLYNLYETEDEILAIVELAGFKQGDTRVGVGEESITIEGQRVNFKESLSNPTAHQEKIPMGKFKLEIPFKCRIDQDRVTLEYNEGLYKFTIPKKKATVKYL
;
A
#
# COMPACT_ATOMS: atom_id res chain seq x y z
N MET A 1 19.42 13.91 7.41
CA MET A 1 18.91 14.66 8.58
C MET A 1 17.63 15.38 8.26
N GLU A 2 17.65 16.33 7.32
CA GLU A 2 16.48 17.05 6.82
C GLU A 2 15.30 16.15 6.38
N LEU A 3 15.59 15.09 5.62
CA LEU A 3 14.57 14.16 5.16
C LEU A 3 13.92 13.34 6.30
N LEU A 4 14.65 13.11 7.39
CA LEU A 4 14.11 12.42 8.58
C LEU A 4 13.15 13.31 9.36
N GLN A 5 13.40 14.63 9.42
CA GLN A 5 12.45 15.58 10.00
C GLN A 5 11.14 15.64 9.21
N LEU A 6 11.22 15.56 7.88
CA LEU A 6 10.04 15.45 7.02
C LEU A 6 9.25 14.17 7.32
N ILE A 7 9.92 13.01 7.39
CA ILE A 7 9.28 11.72 7.70
C ILE A 7 8.53 11.78 9.04
N LEU A 8 9.17 12.35 10.08
CA LEU A 8 8.62 12.43 11.43
C LEU A 8 7.51 13.48 11.58
N GLY A 9 7.48 14.49 10.71
CA GLY A 9 6.40 15.48 10.67
C GLY A 9 6.33 16.38 11.90
N TYR A 10 7.48 16.80 12.46
CA TYR A 10 7.53 17.67 13.65
C TYR A 10 6.57 18.87 13.52
N PRO A 11 5.77 19.17 14.56
CA PRO A 11 4.89 20.34 14.53
C PRO A 11 5.73 21.62 14.39
N LYS A 12 5.24 22.57 13.59
CA LYS A 12 5.76 23.94 13.63
C LYS A 12 5.57 24.47 15.06
N GLU A 13 6.62 25.04 15.65
CA GLU A 13 6.40 26.01 16.72
C GLU A 13 5.45 27.08 16.17
N SER A 14 4.33 27.29 16.85
CA SER A 14 3.35 28.32 16.49
C SER A 14 4.05 29.67 16.41
N GLU A 15 3.95 30.35 15.26
CA GLU A 15 4.25 31.78 15.17
C GLU A 15 3.43 32.50 16.24
N GLY A 16 4.13 33.23 17.12
CA GLY A 16 3.58 33.76 18.36
C GLY A 16 2.42 34.73 18.13
N ASP A 17 1.35 34.53 18.88
CA ASP A 17 0.45 35.61 19.25
C ASP A 17 1.17 36.48 20.29
N GLU A 18 1.52 37.71 19.89
CA GLU A 18 1.96 38.79 20.77
C GLU A 18 0.79 39.25 21.66
N ASP A 19 0.45 38.49 22.71
CA ASP A 19 0.01 39.04 23.99
C ASP A 19 -0.26 37.91 25.01
N SER A 20 0.69 37.63 25.91
CA SER A 20 0.39 37.25 27.29
C SER A 20 1.67 37.02 28.11
N THR A 21 1.87 37.94 29.05
CA THR A 21 2.59 37.85 30.33
C THR A 21 3.45 36.62 30.62
N GLU A 22 4.74 36.92 30.81
CA GLU A 22 5.82 36.14 31.43
C GLU A 22 5.35 35.02 32.37
N LEU A 23 5.48 33.78 31.91
CA LEU A 23 5.73 32.60 32.74
C LEU A 23 7.14 32.13 32.43
N GLU A 24 7.96 32.04 33.48
CA GLU A 24 9.36 31.62 33.43
C GLU A 24 9.52 30.35 32.58
N VAL A 25 10.24 30.48 31.48
CA VAL A 25 10.61 29.39 30.58
C VAL A 25 11.64 28.50 31.30
N SER A 26 11.21 27.34 31.78
CA SER A 26 12.13 26.26 32.11
C SER A 26 12.81 25.78 30.82
N THR A 27 14.15 25.84 30.79
CA THR A 27 15.03 25.53 29.65
C THR A 27 15.13 24.04 29.28
N ASP A 28 14.09 23.25 29.54
CA ASP A 28 14.01 21.85 29.11
C ASP A 28 13.08 21.76 27.89
N SER A 29 13.63 21.96 26.69
CA SER A 29 12.97 21.52 25.46
C SER A 29 12.72 20.01 25.58
N PRO A 30 11.48 19.52 25.53
CA PRO A 30 11.23 18.10 25.75
C PRO A 30 11.75 17.32 24.54
N ASP A 31 12.78 16.51 24.73
CA ASP A 31 13.13 15.40 23.83
C ASP A 31 11.90 14.48 23.72
N ILE A 32 11.01 14.74 22.75
CA ILE A 32 9.74 14.02 22.51
C ILE A 32 10.01 12.52 22.19
N TYR A 33 11.27 12.18 21.89
CA TYR A 33 11.74 10.84 21.53
C TYR A 33 12.82 10.33 22.50
N ARG A 34 12.56 10.36 23.82
CA ARG A 34 13.43 9.65 24.77
C ARG A 34 13.49 8.15 24.44
N LYS A 35 14.70 7.61 24.34
CA LYS A 35 15.01 6.18 24.09
C LYS A 35 14.22 5.28 25.05
N SER A 36 13.18 4.61 24.56
CA SER A 36 12.55 3.51 25.29
C SER A 36 12.17 2.35 24.38
N SER A 37 13.13 1.77 23.66
CA SER A 37 13.07 0.37 23.20
C SER A 37 14.39 -0.07 22.53
N ILE A 38 14.46 -1.36 22.17
CA ILE A 38 15.57 -1.94 21.40
C ILE A 38 15.74 -1.13 20.11
N PRO A 39 16.96 -0.61 19.82
CA PRO A 39 17.19 0.23 18.64
C PRO A 39 16.89 -0.52 17.34
N THR A 40 16.33 0.19 16.37
CA THR A 40 16.06 -0.33 15.03
C THR A 40 17.28 -0.12 14.11
N PRO A 41 17.57 -1.05 13.17
CA PRO A 41 18.61 -0.86 12.16
C PRO A 41 18.20 0.14 11.06
N TYR A 42 16.91 0.48 10.98
CA TYR A 42 16.37 1.48 10.05
C TYR A 42 16.43 2.87 10.67
N ASP A 43 16.18 3.94 9.88
CA ASP A 43 16.17 5.29 10.46
C ASP A 43 14.92 5.52 11.30
N VAL A 44 13.77 4.99 10.88
CA VAL A 44 12.50 5.02 11.63
C VAL A 44 11.78 3.68 11.46
N THR A 45 11.23 3.12 12.53
CA THR A 45 10.33 1.96 12.47
C THR A 45 9.03 2.26 13.20
N ILE A 46 7.91 2.02 12.54
CA ILE A 46 6.57 2.08 13.13
C ILE A 46 6.15 0.65 13.44
N ARG A 47 6.13 0.28 14.72
CA ARG A 47 5.81 -1.08 15.19
C ARG A 47 4.31 -1.34 15.18
N ILE A 48 3.77 -1.63 14.00
CA ILE A 48 2.39 -2.08 13.82
C ILE A 48 2.34 -3.61 13.96
N ASN A 49 2.47 -4.10 15.19
CA ASN A 49 2.47 -5.55 15.47
C ASN A 49 1.07 -6.15 15.61
N SER A 50 0.10 -5.32 15.95
CA SER A 50 -1.31 -5.66 16.17
C SER A 50 -2.16 -4.42 15.93
N LEU A 51 -3.29 -4.58 15.23
CA LEU A 51 -4.28 -3.52 15.08
C LEU A 51 -4.97 -3.24 16.42
N VAL A 52 -5.29 -4.30 17.16
CA VAL A 52 -5.94 -4.20 18.46
C VAL A 52 -5.03 -3.54 19.51
N ALA A 53 -3.72 -3.45 19.31
CA ALA A 53 -2.83 -2.67 20.20
C ALA A 53 -3.22 -1.19 20.33
N LEU A 54 -3.99 -0.63 19.39
CA LEU A 54 -4.59 0.71 19.53
C LEU A 54 -5.53 0.83 20.75
N SER A 55 -6.08 -0.29 21.23
CA SER A 55 -6.85 -0.36 22.47
C SER A 55 -6.04 -0.05 23.72
N THR A 56 -4.70 -0.24 23.69
CA THR A 56 -3.76 -0.09 24.81
C THR A 56 -2.58 0.81 24.43
N SER A 57 -1.35 0.31 24.33
CA SER A 57 -0.16 1.12 24.10
C SER A 57 -0.19 1.96 22.81
N GLY A 58 -0.98 1.57 21.82
CA GLY A 58 -0.87 2.08 20.45
C GLY A 58 0.34 1.49 19.73
N TRP A 59 0.77 2.17 18.67
CA TRP A 59 1.92 1.76 17.86
C TRP A 59 3.14 2.61 18.18
N GLU A 60 4.23 1.95 18.58
CA GLU A 60 5.48 2.62 18.89
C GLU A 60 6.20 3.09 17.63
N ILE A 61 6.77 4.29 17.67
CA ILE A 61 7.70 4.84 16.71
C ILE A 61 9.11 4.72 17.30
N VAL A 62 9.96 3.93 16.67
CA VAL A 62 11.34 3.69 17.11
C VAL A 62 12.29 4.42 16.17
N LEU A 63 13.19 5.21 16.73
CA LEU A 63 14.24 5.88 15.96
C LEU A 63 15.51 5.03 15.94
N GLY A 64 16.13 4.93 14.77
CA GLY A 64 17.46 4.34 14.62
C GLY A 64 18.55 5.24 15.16
N ASN A 65 19.75 4.66 15.34
CA ASN A 65 20.91 5.39 15.88
C ASN A 65 21.23 6.66 15.05
N SER A 66 21.17 6.57 13.71
CA SER A 66 21.41 7.71 12.81
C SER A 66 20.36 8.82 12.92
N ALA A 67 19.13 8.50 13.35
CA ALA A 67 18.04 9.46 13.52
C ALA A 67 17.99 10.05 14.93
N SER A 68 18.58 9.38 15.92
CA SER A 68 18.59 9.82 17.32
C SER A 68 19.46 11.06 17.60
N GLU A 69 20.25 11.51 16.62
CA GLU A 69 21.12 12.70 16.70
C GLU A 69 20.44 13.97 16.14
N ILE A 70 19.17 13.90 15.73
CA ILE A 70 18.43 15.05 15.17
C ILE A 70 18.11 16.04 16.30
N GLN A 71 18.95 17.08 16.43
CA GLN A 71 18.64 18.25 17.25
C GLN A 71 17.47 19.05 16.63
N SER A 72 16.61 19.61 17.48
CA SER A 72 15.38 20.35 17.16
C SER A 72 15.57 21.71 16.46
N ASN A 73 16.74 21.99 15.86
CA ASN A 73 17.10 23.33 15.35
C ASN A 73 17.46 23.42 13.85
N SER A 74 17.13 22.42 13.02
CA SER A 74 17.31 22.57 11.57
C SER A 74 16.03 23.03 10.88
N SER A 75 16.17 23.97 9.96
CA SER A 75 15.10 24.45 9.10
C SER A 75 14.51 23.31 8.27
N ILE A 76 13.18 23.15 8.30
CA ILE A 76 12.46 22.20 7.44
C ILE A 76 12.76 22.55 5.96
N PRO A 77 13.13 21.58 5.12
CA PRO A 77 13.39 21.81 3.70
C PRO A 77 12.21 22.50 3.00
N LYS A 78 12.50 23.41 2.07
CA LYS A 78 11.47 24.09 1.26
C LYS A 78 10.73 23.14 0.32
N ASP A 79 11.39 22.08 -0.16
CA ASP A 79 10.77 21.01 -0.93
C ASP A 79 10.55 19.80 -0.02
N ASN A 80 9.28 19.46 0.20
CA ASN A 80 8.86 18.32 1.01
C ASN A 80 8.48 17.11 0.15
N ARG A 81 8.83 17.09 -1.14
CA ARG A 81 8.47 16.02 -2.06
C ARG A 81 9.66 15.16 -2.45
N GLY A 82 9.46 13.84 -2.47
CA GLY A 82 10.47 12.87 -2.87
C GLY A 82 9.86 11.57 -3.35
N VAL A 83 10.68 10.64 -3.81
CA VAL A 83 10.23 9.34 -4.30
C VAL A 83 10.14 8.38 -3.11
N ILE A 84 8.98 7.76 -2.91
CA ILE A 84 8.78 6.77 -1.84
C ILE A 84 8.68 5.39 -2.49
N VAL A 85 9.55 4.48 -2.06
CA VAL A 85 9.79 3.18 -2.67
C VAL A 85 9.52 2.07 -1.67
N ALA A 86 8.58 1.19 -1.98
CA ALA A 86 8.40 -0.04 -1.21
C ALA A 86 9.26 -1.17 -1.77
N VAL A 87 9.86 -1.98 -0.90
CA VAL A 87 10.43 -3.29 -1.31
C VAL A 87 9.55 -4.40 -0.76
N LEU A 88 8.90 -5.13 -1.67
CA LEU A 88 7.92 -6.16 -1.40
C LEU A 88 8.37 -7.53 -1.93
N GLY A 89 7.71 -8.59 -1.46
CA GLY A 89 7.98 -9.97 -1.82
C GLY A 89 7.91 -10.91 -0.62
N SER A 90 7.74 -12.21 -0.88
CA SER A 90 7.62 -13.24 0.16
C SER A 90 8.83 -13.27 1.09
N TYR A 91 8.69 -13.99 2.21
CA TYR A 91 9.80 -14.25 3.11
C TYR A 91 11.01 -14.87 2.39
N ASN A 92 12.22 -14.47 2.79
CA ASN A 92 13.50 -14.99 2.29
C ASN A 92 13.76 -14.84 0.76
N ARG A 93 13.38 -13.69 0.19
CA ARG A 93 13.68 -13.32 -1.22
C ARG A 93 14.86 -12.37 -1.41
N GLY A 94 15.50 -11.94 -0.32
CA GLY A 94 16.61 -10.98 -0.39
C GLY A 94 16.19 -9.51 -0.46
N LYS A 95 15.01 -9.14 0.06
CA LYS A 95 14.54 -7.74 0.16
C LYS A 95 15.55 -6.83 0.87
N SER A 96 15.97 -7.21 2.08
CA SER A 96 16.93 -6.45 2.88
C SER A 96 18.32 -6.41 2.22
N PHE A 97 18.70 -7.47 1.48
CA PHE A 97 19.92 -7.46 0.67
C PHE A 97 19.84 -6.43 -0.46
N LEU A 98 18.75 -6.42 -1.22
CA LEU A 98 18.54 -5.42 -2.27
C LEU A 98 18.53 -4.00 -1.70
N LEU A 99 17.87 -3.78 -0.56
CA LEU A 99 17.88 -2.48 0.13
C LEU A 99 19.29 -2.04 0.53
N ASN A 100 20.12 -2.96 1.02
CA ASN A 100 21.52 -2.66 1.33
C ASN A 100 22.30 -2.21 0.09
N GLU A 101 22.13 -2.90 -1.03
CA GLU A 101 22.78 -2.54 -2.30
C GLU A 101 22.30 -1.19 -2.83
N LEU A 102 20.98 -0.92 -2.82
CA LEU A 102 20.41 0.35 -3.31
C LEU A 102 20.75 1.54 -2.41
N CYS A 103 20.75 1.34 -1.09
CA CYS A 103 20.88 2.43 -0.12
C CYS A 103 22.31 2.60 0.43
N GLY A 104 23.22 1.67 0.16
CA GLY A 104 24.53 1.60 0.82
C GLY A 104 24.41 1.40 2.32
N LEU A 105 23.44 0.57 2.74
CA LEU A 105 23.16 0.26 4.15
C LEU A 105 23.77 -1.09 4.55
N ASN A 106 23.93 -1.27 5.85
CA ASN A 106 24.25 -2.55 6.47
C ASN A 106 23.07 -2.99 7.35
N LEU A 107 21.87 -3.06 6.76
CA LEU A 107 20.71 -3.64 7.42
C LEU A 107 21.00 -5.11 7.72
N PRO A 108 20.67 -5.58 8.94
CA PRO A 108 20.86 -6.97 9.30
C PRO A 108 20.02 -7.87 8.38
N SER A 109 20.69 -8.80 7.71
CA SER A 109 20.08 -9.74 6.77
C SER A 109 20.27 -11.17 7.27
N GLY A 110 19.18 -11.93 7.37
CA GLY A 110 19.24 -13.33 7.81
C GLY A 110 17.87 -13.92 8.13
N ASN A 111 17.77 -15.26 8.10
CA ASN A 111 16.52 -16.02 8.30
C ASN A 111 15.97 -15.97 9.74
N LEU A 112 16.61 -15.25 10.65
CA LEU A 112 16.19 -15.12 12.05
C LEU A 112 15.84 -13.67 12.41
N ILE A 113 15.97 -12.76 11.45
CA ILE A 113 15.79 -11.32 11.65
C ILE A 113 14.53 -10.93 10.88
N HIS A 114 13.52 -10.51 11.62
CA HIS A 114 12.23 -10.11 11.07
C HIS A 114 12.12 -8.58 11.08
N THR A 115 11.82 -7.99 9.93
CA THR A 115 11.41 -6.59 9.85
C THR A 115 10.08 -6.42 10.60
N GLU A 116 9.97 -5.40 11.45
CA GLU A 116 8.75 -5.12 12.22
C GLU A 116 7.95 -4.00 11.56
N GLY A 117 6.62 -4.18 11.51
CA GLY A 117 5.67 -3.19 11.00
C GLY A 117 6.10 -2.53 9.69
N ILE A 118 6.25 -1.20 9.73
CA ILE A 118 6.72 -0.37 8.63
C ILE A 118 8.07 0.21 9.00
N SER A 119 9.12 -0.22 8.31
CA SER A 119 10.49 0.22 8.54
C SER A 119 10.94 1.15 7.41
N ILE A 120 11.47 2.32 7.75
CA ILE A 120 11.72 3.43 6.84
C ILE A 120 13.18 3.82 6.91
N THR A 121 13.82 3.98 5.75
CA THR A 121 15.18 4.50 5.66
C THR A 121 15.30 5.50 4.53
N ALA A 122 16.06 6.57 4.78
CA ALA A 122 16.39 7.56 3.76
C ALA A 122 17.47 7.01 2.81
N GLY A 123 17.35 7.31 1.52
CA GLY A 123 18.44 7.10 0.57
C GLY A 123 19.70 7.84 1.04
N ARG A 124 20.86 7.18 0.95
CA ARG A 124 22.17 7.80 1.25
C ARG A 124 22.87 8.23 -0.05
N LYS A 125 23.78 9.20 0.03
CA LYS A 125 24.54 9.79 -1.12
C LYS A 125 23.61 10.54 -2.10
N GLN A 126 23.85 10.45 -3.43
CA GLN A 126 23.14 11.11 -4.55
C GLN A 126 21.62 10.79 -4.65
N ALA A 127 21.03 10.19 -3.62
CA ALA A 127 19.63 9.78 -3.50
C ALA A 127 18.88 10.60 -2.42
N GLU A 128 19.22 11.88 -2.26
CA GLU A 128 18.80 12.73 -1.12
C GLU A 128 17.29 12.94 -0.98
N ASN A 129 16.50 12.62 -2.03
CA ASN A 129 15.04 12.75 -2.06
C ASN A 129 14.32 11.41 -2.23
N ILE A 130 14.95 10.30 -1.86
CA ILE A 130 14.37 8.96 -1.97
C ILE A 130 14.18 8.38 -0.57
N VAL A 131 13.00 7.82 -0.31
CA VAL A 131 12.67 7.11 0.93
C VAL A 131 12.33 5.67 0.59
N PHE A 132 12.95 4.74 1.30
CA PHE A 132 12.65 3.32 1.17
C PHE A 132 11.82 2.85 2.36
N ILE A 133 10.76 2.11 2.05
CA ILE A 133 9.91 1.42 3.00
C ILE A 133 10.17 -0.08 2.84
N ASP A 134 10.68 -0.69 3.90
CA ASP A 134 10.78 -2.13 4.06
C ASP A 134 9.63 -2.62 4.96
N THR A 135 9.06 -3.76 4.59
CA THR A 135 7.99 -4.39 5.36
C THR A 135 8.34 -5.82 5.69
N ALA A 136 7.77 -6.32 6.79
CA ALA A 136 7.86 -7.73 7.15
C ALA A 136 7.49 -8.61 5.96
N GLY A 137 8.30 -9.64 5.69
CA GLY A 137 7.93 -10.67 4.71
C GLY A 137 6.62 -11.32 5.10
N THR A 138 5.74 -11.53 4.12
CA THR A 138 4.48 -12.25 4.31
C THR A 138 4.75 -13.72 4.68
N ASP A 139 3.79 -14.37 5.36
CA ASP A 139 3.73 -15.83 5.54
C ASP A 139 4.60 -16.43 6.68
N THR A 140 4.72 -15.74 7.82
CA THR A 140 5.28 -16.32 9.06
C THR A 140 4.24 -17.14 9.82
N ALA A 141 4.62 -18.24 10.49
CA ALA A 141 3.69 -19.08 11.28
C ALA A 141 3.15 -18.34 12.54
N ILE A 142 1.86 -18.55 12.87
CA ILE A 142 1.13 -17.75 13.88
C ILE A 142 0.42 -18.66 14.90
N GLN A 143 0.30 -18.19 16.15
CA GLN A 143 -0.54 -18.81 17.19
C GLN A 143 -2.03 -18.58 16.88
N LYS A 144 -2.86 -19.63 17.01
CA LYS A 144 -4.25 -19.67 16.49
C LYS A 144 -5.15 -18.53 16.97
N ASP A 145 -4.97 -18.05 18.20
CA ASP A 145 -5.74 -17.00 18.86
C ASP A 145 -5.47 -15.58 18.33
N LYS A 146 -4.39 -15.38 17.55
CA LYS A 146 -3.98 -14.07 17.00
C LYS A 146 -4.07 -13.99 15.49
N LEU A 147 -4.64 -15.00 14.83
CA LEU A 147 -4.62 -15.11 13.38
C LEU A 147 -5.40 -13.97 12.69
N ASP A 148 -6.59 -13.65 13.18
CA ASP A 148 -7.45 -12.63 12.54
C ASP A 148 -6.87 -11.22 12.70
N ASP A 149 -6.36 -10.88 13.89
CA ASP A 149 -5.65 -9.62 14.14
C ASP A 149 -4.38 -9.52 13.30
N ARG A 150 -3.60 -10.59 13.20
CA ARG A 150 -2.40 -10.58 12.36
C ARG A 150 -2.75 -10.40 10.88
N LYS A 151 -3.77 -11.10 10.37
CA LYS A 151 -4.23 -10.95 8.98
C LYS A 151 -4.69 -9.52 8.69
N ALA A 152 -5.53 -8.95 9.56
CA ALA A 152 -6.00 -7.58 9.43
C ALA A 152 -4.84 -6.58 9.49
N THR A 153 -3.89 -6.80 10.39
CA THR A 153 -2.68 -5.97 10.54
C THR A 153 -1.82 -5.99 9.28
N GLU A 154 -1.53 -7.17 8.74
CA GLU A 154 -0.74 -7.30 7.51
C GLU A 154 -1.46 -6.71 6.30
N ALA A 155 -2.77 -6.91 6.18
CA ALA A 155 -3.58 -6.33 5.12
C ALA A 155 -3.56 -4.79 5.18
N LEU A 156 -3.70 -4.20 6.38
CA LEU A 156 -3.61 -2.75 6.54
C LEU A 156 -2.20 -2.23 6.19
N ILE A 157 -1.14 -2.88 6.66
CA ILE A 157 0.23 -2.49 6.31
C ILE A 157 0.42 -2.48 4.79
N ARG A 158 -0.09 -3.50 4.07
CA ARG A 158 -0.03 -3.55 2.61
C ARG A 158 -0.78 -2.38 1.94
N GLU A 159 -1.97 -2.04 2.42
CA GLU A 159 -2.73 -0.89 1.91
C GLU A 159 -2.01 0.44 2.19
N ILE A 160 -1.45 0.63 3.38
CA ILE A 160 -0.65 1.81 3.74
C ILE A 160 0.52 1.95 2.77
N VAL A 161 1.26 0.87 2.51
CA VAL A 161 2.42 0.89 1.61
C VAL A 161 2.00 1.25 0.19
N LEU A 162 0.92 0.66 -0.32
CA LEU A 162 0.37 1.00 -1.65
C LEU A 162 -0.05 2.47 -1.76
N HIS A 163 -0.61 3.04 -0.69
CA HIS A 163 -1.03 4.44 -0.66
C HIS A 163 0.17 5.41 -0.63
N LEU A 164 1.17 5.12 0.19
CA LEU A 164 2.32 6.01 0.39
C LEU A 164 3.30 6.02 -0.79
N CYS A 165 3.45 4.88 -1.47
CA CYS A 165 4.55 4.70 -2.42
C CYS A 165 4.24 5.24 -3.82
N SER A 166 5.27 5.72 -4.50
CA SER A 166 5.23 5.97 -5.95
C SER A 166 5.92 4.88 -6.76
N PHE A 167 6.80 4.10 -6.12
CA PHE A 167 7.41 2.92 -6.70
C PHE A 167 7.24 1.72 -5.78
N ILE A 168 6.99 0.56 -6.38
CA ILE A 168 6.99 -0.72 -5.69
C ILE A 168 7.97 -1.64 -6.41
N ILE A 169 8.97 -2.09 -5.66
CA ILE A 169 9.94 -3.09 -6.10
C ILE A 169 9.52 -4.44 -5.55
N ILE A 170 9.13 -5.36 -6.43
CA ILE A 170 8.79 -6.74 -6.08
C ILE A 170 10.02 -7.61 -6.28
N VAL A 171 10.53 -8.21 -5.21
CA VAL A 171 11.70 -9.09 -5.26
C VAL A 171 11.25 -10.56 -5.32
N VAL A 172 11.64 -11.23 -6.39
CA VAL A 172 11.36 -12.66 -6.63
C VAL A 172 12.67 -13.40 -6.87
N ASN A 173 12.74 -14.69 -6.54
CA ASN A 173 13.85 -15.54 -7.00
C ASN A 173 13.42 -16.23 -8.31
N ARG A 174 13.67 -17.54 -8.44
CA ARG A 174 12.96 -18.40 -9.41
C ARG A 174 11.45 -18.25 -9.23
N LEU A 175 10.73 -17.97 -10.31
CA LEU A 175 9.28 -17.74 -10.26
C LEU A 175 8.52 -19.02 -9.95
N ARG A 176 7.70 -18.99 -8.90
CA ARG A 176 6.70 -20.02 -8.62
C ARG A 176 5.30 -19.48 -8.90
N ALA A 177 4.32 -20.38 -9.04
CA ALA A 177 2.92 -19.98 -9.20
C ALA A 177 2.45 -19.02 -8.09
N THR A 178 2.90 -19.22 -6.85
CA THR A 178 2.61 -18.32 -5.73
C THR A 178 3.19 -16.91 -5.92
N ASP A 179 4.38 -16.80 -6.52
CA ASP A 179 4.99 -15.50 -6.82
C ASP A 179 4.21 -14.79 -7.93
N GLN A 180 3.76 -15.52 -8.95
CA GLN A 180 2.95 -14.99 -10.03
C GLN A 180 1.59 -14.49 -9.53
N SER A 181 0.90 -15.28 -8.70
CA SER A 181 -0.36 -14.87 -8.08
C SER A 181 -0.17 -13.63 -7.20
N TYR A 182 0.91 -13.58 -6.42
CA TYR A 182 1.25 -12.41 -5.61
C TYR A 182 1.46 -11.15 -6.47
N ILE A 183 2.27 -11.26 -7.54
CA ILE A 183 2.50 -10.16 -8.48
C ILE A 183 1.17 -9.69 -9.09
N GLN A 184 0.32 -10.61 -9.56
CA GLN A 184 -0.97 -10.26 -10.15
C GLN A 184 -1.85 -9.47 -9.17
N GLN A 185 -1.88 -9.85 -7.90
CA GLN A 185 -2.66 -9.13 -6.88
C GLN A 185 -2.07 -7.73 -6.62
N VAL A 186 -0.74 -7.60 -6.47
CA VAL A 186 -0.10 -6.28 -6.32
C VAL A 186 -0.44 -5.37 -7.52
N LEU A 187 -0.40 -5.90 -8.74
CA LEU A 187 -0.75 -5.16 -9.96
C LEU A 187 -2.22 -4.74 -9.98
N MET A 188 -3.14 -5.59 -9.52
CA MET A 188 -4.56 -5.25 -9.41
C MET A 188 -4.77 -4.08 -8.44
N HIS A 189 -4.22 -4.16 -7.23
CA HIS A 189 -4.38 -3.11 -6.20
C HIS A 189 -3.63 -1.81 -6.54
N SER A 190 -2.55 -1.90 -7.31
CA SER A 190 -1.80 -0.71 -7.78
C SER A 190 -2.57 0.12 -8.79
N LYS A 191 -3.52 -0.47 -9.53
CA LYS A 191 -4.39 0.24 -10.48
C LYS A 191 -5.55 0.96 -9.83
N THR A 192 -6.09 0.38 -8.76
CA THR A 192 -7.22 0.95 -8.03
C THR A 192 -6.79 2.08 -7.11
N SER A 193 -5.49 2.25 -6.87
CA SER A 193 -4.94 3.41 -6.17
C SER A 193 -5.21 4.68 -6.98
N GLU A 194 -5.57 5.77 -6.29
CA GLU A 194 -5.80 7.11 -6.87
C GLU A 194 -4.57 7.66 -7.61
N SER A 195 -3.42 7.03 -7.44
CA SER A 195 -2.13 7.56 -7.86
C SER A 195 -1.30 6.53 -8.61
N LYS A 196 -0.70 6.95 -9.72
CA LYS A 196 0.09 6.08 -10.59
C LYS A 196 1.27 5.49 -9.80
N THR A 197 1.19 4.19 -9.54
CA THR A 197 2.25 3.44 -8.89
C THR A 197 3.11 2.77 -9.95
N ASN A 198 4.41 2.99 -9.90
CA ASN A 198 5.37 2.42 -10.86
C ASN A 198 5.90 1.09 -10.33
N ILE A 199 5.89 0.05 -11.15
CA ILE A 199 6.27 -1.30 -10.71
C ILE A 199 7.63 -1.69 -11.28
N ILE A 200 8.49 -2.16 -10.39
CA ILE A 200 9.78 -2.76 -10.71
C ILE A 200 9.75 -4.19 -10.19
N ILE A 201 10.17 -5.16 -10.99
CA ILE A 201 10.36 -6.54 -10.56
C ILE A 201 11.86 -6.86 -10.60
N VAL A 202 12.41 -7.27 -9.45
CA VAL A 202 13.80 -7.71 -9.35
C VAL A 202 13.82 -9.23 -9.29
N HIS A 203 14.40 -9.85 -10.32
CA HIS A 203 14.63 -11.29 -10.39
C HIS A 203 15.98 -11.60 -9.75
N ASN A 204 15.93 -11.99 -8.48
CA ASN A 204 17.06 -12.30 -7.61
C ASN A 204 17.48 -13.77 -7.74
N LEU A 205 18.24 -14.07 -8.78
CA LEU A 205 18.73 -15.40 -9.16
C LEU A 205 19.97 -15.78 -8.32
N LEU A 206 19.79 -15.88 -7.00
CA LEU A 206 20.84 -16.12 -6.00
C LEU A 206 21.59 -17.44 -6.16
N ASP A 207 21.00 -18.40 -6.86
CA ASP A 207 21.50 -19.74 -7.10
C ASP A 207 22.16 -19.92 -8.47
N VAL A 208 22.17 -18.87 -9.31
CA VAL A 208 22.65 -18.95 -10.69
C VAL A 208 24.03 -18.28 -10.82
N GLU A 209 24.99 -19.01 -11.38
CA GLU A 209 26.39 -18.58 -11.46
C GLU A 209 26.86 -18.25 -12.89
N THR A 210 26.34 -18.94 -13.90
CA THR A 210 26.81 -18.78 -15.28
C THR A 210 25.93 -17.80 -16.07
N VAL A 211 26.54 -17.08 -17.01
CA VAL A 211 25.82 -16.16 -17.90
C VAL A 211 24.79 -16.92 -18.74
N GLN A 212 25.13 -18.12 -19.21
CA GLN A 212 24.26 -18.96 -20.05
C GLN A 212 22.99 -19.39 -19.32
N ASP A 213 23.10 -19.76 -18.04
CA ASP A 213 21.95 -20.13 -17.22
C ASP A 213 21.04 -18.93 -17.00
N VAL A 214 21.62 -17.75 -16.73
CA VAL A 214 20.86 -16.50 -16.57
C VAL A 214 20.11 -16.15 -17.85
N GLU A 215 20.75 -16.22 -19.02
CA GLU A 215 20.09 -15.97 -20.32
C GLU A 215 18.93 -16.93 -20.57
N THR A 216 19.11 -18.21 -20.24
CA THR A 216 18.05 -19.23 -20.36
C THR A 216 16.86 -18.90 -19.46
N ILE A 217 17.14 -18.45 -18.25
CA ILE A 217 16.11 -18.05 -17.28
C ILE A 217 15.39 -16.78 -17.75
N ILE A 218 16.12 -15.76 -18.19
CA ILE A 218 15.54 -14.53 -18.73
C ILE A 218 14.56 -14.85 -19.85
N LYS A 219 14.97 -15.66 -20.82
CA LYS A 219 14.12 -16.04 -21.96
C LYS A 219 12.84 -16.76 -21.52
N ASN A 220 12.96 -17.70 -20.59
CA ASN A 220 11.83 -18.53 -20.18
C ASN A 220 10.91 -17.88 -19.15
N GLU A 221 11.44 -17.05 -18.25
CA GLU A 221 10.71 -16.52 -17.10
C GLU A 221 10.43 -15.03 -17.16
N VAL A 222 11.27 -14.26 -17.84
CA VAL A 222 11.09 -12.81 -17.98
C VAL A 222 10.41 -12.51 -19.30
N GLU A 223 11.02 -12.90 -20.42
CA GLU A 223 10.47 -12.64 -21.76
C GLU A 223 9.18 -13.43 -22.00
N PHE A 224 9.20 -14.75 -21.80
CA PHE A 224 8.03 -15.58 -22.13
C PHE A 224 6.85 -15.42 -21.17
N LEU A 225 7.07 -15.40 -19.84
CA LEU A 225 5.95 -15.35 -18.88
C LEU A 225 5.36 -13.96 -18.67
N PHE A 226 6.15 -12.89 -18.82
CA PHE A 226 5.65 -11.52 -18.71
C PHE A 226 5.43 -10.83 -20.06
N ASP A 227 5.71 -11.49 -21.18
CA ASP A 227 5.79 -10.85 -22.51
C ASP A 227 6.74 -9.63 -22.48
N ALA A 228 7.84 -9.77 -21.74
CA ALA A 228 8.80 -8.69 -21.54
C ALA A 228 9.76 -8.60 -22.74
N LYS A 229 10.13 -7.37 -23.10
CA LYS A 229 11.07 -7.08 -24.18
C LYS A 229 12.31 -6.39 -23.64
N PRO A 230 13.51 -6.67 -24.20
CA PRO A 230 14.71 -5.93 -23.85
C PRO A 230 14.52 -4.44 -24.10
N ASP A 231 14.99 -3.62 -23.17
CA ASP A 231 14.99 -2.16 -23.24
C ASP A 231 16.29 -1.62 -22.62
N ASN A 232 16.69 -0.40 -23.01
CA ASN A 232 17.94 0.20 -22.58
C ASN A 232 17.73 1.67 -22.21
N MET A 233 18.45 2.12 -21.18
CA MET A 233 18.52 3.54 -20.83
C MET A 233 19.95 4.04 -20.79
N LYS A 234 20.13 5.32 -21.16
CA LYS A 234 21.44 5.99 -21.10
C LYS A 234 21.62 6.66 -19.76
N LEU A 235 22.62 6.21 -19.00
CA LEU A 235 23.11 6.91 -17.83
C LEU A 235 24.17 7.93 -18.27
N LYS A 236 23.99 9.18 -17.87
CA LYS A 236 25.02 10.21 -18.02
C LYS A 236 25.81 10.27 -16.72
N MET A 237 27.04 9.75 -16.73
CA MET A 237 27.98 9.87 -15.62
C MET A 237 29.21 10.61 -16.14
N ASN A 238 29.35 11.89 -15.80
CA ASN A 238 30.36 12.79 -16.37
C ASN A 238 30.24 12.88 -17.92
N GLN A 239 31.35 13.06 -18.64
CA GLN A 239 31.36 13.18 -20.11
C GLN A 239 31.11 11.82 -20.81
N ASP A 240 30.98 10.73 -20.08
CA ASP A 240 30.74 9.39 -20.61
C ASP A 240 29.27 8.96 -20.41
N SER A 241 28.76 8.21 -21.39
CA SER A 241 27.41 7.60 -21.32
C SER A 241 27.52 6.09 -21.26
N THR A 242 26.89 5.48 -20.27
CA THR A 242 26.80 4.02 -20.14
C THR A 242 25.36 3.58 -20.43
N ASP A 243 25.20 2.57 -21.28
CA ASP A 243 23.90 1.94 -21.51
C ASP A 243 23.62 0.93 -20.38
N VAL A 244 22.43 1.01 -19.81
CA VAL A 244 21.91 0.05 -18.83
C VAL A 244 20.78 -0.75 -19.47
N SER A 245 20.93 -2.06 -19.46
CA SER A 245 19.94 -2.99 -19.99
C SER A 245 18.97 -3.46 -18.92
N PHE A 246 17.69 -3.51 -19.28
CA PHE A 246 16.61 -4.03 -18.47
C PHE A 246 15.53 -4.63 -19.40
N PHE A 247 14.44 -5.14 -18.83
CA PHE A 247 13.31 -5.61 -19.64
C PHE A 247 12.05 -4.85 -19.28
N HIS A 248 11.22 -4.59 -20.27
CA HIS A 248 9.96 -3.88 -20.11
C HIS A 248 8.80 -4.78 -20.52
N SER A 249 7.78 -4.86 -19.66
CA SER A 249 6.50 -5.47 -20.00
C SER A 249 5.35 -4.56 -19.59
N THR A 250 4.16 -4.85 -20.11
CA THR A 250 2.92 -4.20 -19.67
C THR A 250 1.92 -5.28 -19.31
N ASN A 251 1.45 -5.27 -18.07
CA ASN A 251 0.39 -6.19 -17.64
C ASN A 251 -0.83 -5.38 -17.21
N ASN A 252 -1.98 -5.68 -17.82
CA ASN A 252 -3.23 -4.99 -17.53
C ASN A 252 -3.18 -3.45 -17.75
N GLY A 253 -2.16 -2.89 -18.41
CA GLY A 253 -1.96 -1.44 -18.54
C GLY A 253 -1.14 -0.80 -17.42
N VAL A 254 -0.47 -1.62 -16.60
CA VAL A 254 0.60 -1.20 -15.69
C VAL A 254 1.92 -1.51 -16.36
N ASP A 255 2.79 -0.50 -16.48
CA ASP A 255 4.15 -0.66 -16.98
C ASP A 255 5.03 -1.30 -15.91
N ILE A 256 5.76 -2.34 -16.30
CA ILE A 256 6.60 -3.13 -15.40
C ILE A 256 8.03 -3.14 -15.96
N ARG A 257 8.99 -2.77 -15.13
CA ARG A 257 10.42 -2.85 -15.45
C ARG A 257 11.05 -4.00 -14.69
N HIS A 258 11.74 -4.88 -15.40
CA HIS A 258 12.39 -6.04 -14.81
C HIS A 258 13.90 -5.86 -14.80
N PHE A 259 14.51 -6.12 -13.64
CA PHE A 259 15.94 -6.08 -13.42
C PHE A 259 16.43 -7.42 -12.90
N ILE A 260 17.68 -7.76 -13.20
CA ILE A 260 18.26 -9.06 -12.92
C ILE A 260 19.36 -8.92 -11.88
N PHE A 261 19.25 -9.68 -10.80
CA PHE A 261 20.31 -9.85 -9.82
C PHE A 261 20.73 -11.31 -9.81
N THR A 262 22.02 -11.54 -9.62
CA THR A 262 22.63 -12.87 -9.68
C THR A 262 23.58 -13.05 -8.51
N LYS A 263 24.05 -14.28 -8.28
CA LYS A 263 24.94 -14.60 -7.17
C LYS A 263 26.22 -13.78 -7.21
N ASN A 264 26.50 -13.03 -6.13
CA ASN A 264 27.71 -12.22 -6.02
C ASN A 264 29.00 -13.04 -6.23
N GLY A 265 30.00 -12.41 -6.86
CA GLY A 265 31.30 -13.03 -7.14
C GLY A 265 31.34 -13.91 -8.41
N THR A 266 30.22 -14.04 -9.13
CA THR A 266 30.13 -14.80 -10.38
C THR A 266 30.33 -13.92 -11.61
N ASP A 267 30.56 -14.53 -12.77
CA ASP A 267 30.65 -13.78 -14.04
C ASP A 267 29.31 -13.16 -14.44
N ALA A 268 28.20 -13.82 -14.11
CA ALA A 268 26.87 -13.25 -14.29
C ALA A 268 26.67 -11.97 -13.45
N ALA A 269 27.20 -11.93 -12.22
CA ALA A 269 27.07 -10.75 -11.35
C ALA A 269 27.84 -9.54 -11.87
N LYS A 270 29.01 -9.75 -12.49
CA LYS A 270 29.77 -8.67 -13.15
C LYS A 270 28.96 -8.03 -14.27
N MET A 271 28.14 -8.82 -14.96
CA MET A 271 27.27 -8.34 -16.03
C MET A 271 26.03 -7.64 -15.49
N TRP A 272 25.30 -8.25 -14.56
CA TRP A 272 23.92 -7.82 -14.24
C TRP A 272 23.76 -6.95 -12.99
N ASN A 273 24.55 -7.17 -11.93
CA ASN A 273 24.23 -6.57 -10.63
C ASN A 273 24.46 -5.05 -10.63
N SER A 274 25.62 -4.57 -11.12
CA SER A 274 25.92 -3.12 -11.15
C SER A 274 24.93 -2.35 -12.02
N GLN A 275 24.71 -2.80 -13.26
CA GLN A 275 23.79 -2.12 -14.17
C GLN A 275 22.35 -2.12 -13.63
N SER A 276 21.93 -3.16 -12.91
CA SER A 276 20.59 -3.20 -12.31
C SER A 276 20.45 -2.19 -11.17
N ILE A 277 21.47 -2.07 -10.31
CA ILE A 277 21.49 -1.04 -9.26
C ILE A 277 21.46 0.35 -9.90
N ASP A 278 22.33 0.61 -10.86
CA ASP A 278 22.46 1.91 -11.51
C ASP A 278 21.17 2.29 -12.27
N GLY A 279 20.56 1.32 -12.96
CA GLY A 279 19.29 1.48 -13.65
C GLY A 279 18.14 1.81 -12.71
N ILE A 280 17.95 1.01 -11.64
CA ILE A 280 16.90 1.26 -10.64
C ILE A 280 17.11 2.64 -10.02
N MET A 281 18.31 2.97 -9.58
CA MET A 281 18.58 4.24 -8.92
C MET A 281 18.38 5.44 -9.86
N ASN A 282 18.80 5.34 -11.13
CA ASN A 282 18.55 6.40 -12.09
C ASN A 282 17.06 6.62 -12.34
N ILE A 283 16.25 5.55 -12.45
CA ILE A 283 14.80 5.66 -12.58
C ILE A 283 14.23 6.43 -11.39
N LEU A 284 14.60 6.04 -10.17
CA LEU A 284 14.07 6.65 -8.96
C LEU A 284 14.51 8.11 -8.81
N GLN A 285 15.76 8.43 -9.13
CA GLN A 285 16.30 9.79 -9.03
C GLN A 285 15.71 10.74 -10.07
N THR A 286 15.40 10.25 -11.27
CA THR A 286 14.87 11.07 -12.37
C THR A 286 13.35 11.16 -12.41
N ALA A 287 12.64 10.41 -11.56
CA ALA A 287 11.17 10.38 -11.52
C ALA A 287 10.54 11.60 -10.79
N THR A 288 10.79 12.80 -11.30
CA THR A 288 10.25 14.06 -10.74
C THR A 288 8.73 14.08 -10.65
N ASP A 289 8.05 13.54 -11.66
CA ASP A 289 6.58 13.52 -11.74
C ASP A 289 5.94 12.52 -10.78
N ALA A 290 6.73 11.59 -10.25
CA ALA A 290 6.30 10.55 -9.31
C ALA A 290 6.58 10.91 -7.84
N ARG A 291 7.07 12.12 -7.55
CA ARG A 291 7.38 12.52 -6.16
C ARG A 291 6.11 12.66 -5.32
N ARG A 292 6.13 12.15 -4.08
CA ARG A 292 5.09 12.19 -3.05
C ARG A 292 5.49 13.10 -1.90
N ASN A 293 4.52 13.45 -1.05
CA ASN A 293 4.79 14.16 0.20
C ASN A 293 5.61 13.27 1.15
N LEU A 294 6.75 13.77 1.62
CA LEU A 294 7.65 13.07 2.52
C LEU A 294 7.22 13.15 4.00
N LYS A 295 6.06 13.76 4.31
CA LYS A 295 5.40 13.66 5.62
C LYS A 295 4.79 12.27 5.86
N VAL A 296 5.62 11.23 5.75
CA VAL A 296 5.20 9.82 5.66
C VAL A 296 4.29 9.41 6.81
N ILE A 297 4.65 9.75 8.06
CA ILE A 297 3.83 9.39 9.24
C ILE A 297 2.47 10.11 9.21
N THR A 298 2.44 11.38 8.81
CA THR A 298 1.20 12.15 8.70
C THR A 298 0.27 11.60 7.61
N GLU A 299 0.81 11.32 6.42
CA GLU A 299 0.06 10.73 5.31
C GLU A 299 -0.48 9.34 5.69
N MET A 300 0.34 8.53 6.38
CA MET A 300 -0.10 7.24 6.92
C MET A 300 -1.26 7.39 7.90
N ILE A 301 -1.16 8.30 8.87
CA ILE A 301 -2.21 8.55 9.86
C ILE A 301 -3.52 8.96 9.17
N ASN A 302 -3.44 9.86 8.20
CA ASN A 302 -4.61 10.31 7.42
C ASN A 302 -5.27 9.14 6.69
N PHE A 303 -4.47 8.32 6.00
CA PHE A 303 -4.95 7.14 5.31
C PHE A 303 -5.62 6.14 6.26
N VAL A 304 -4.97 5.81 7.38
CA VAL A 304 -5.52 4.87 8.35
C VAL A 304 -6.80 5.43 8.98
N ASN A 305 -6.87 6.73 9.28
CA ASN A 305 -8.09 7.37 9.80
C ASN A 305 -9.29 7.23 8.86
N ALA A 306 -9.06 7.25 7.54
CA ALA A 306 -10.12 7.03 6.55
C ALA A 306 -10.65 5.57 6.57
N LYS A 307 -9.82 4.59 6.95
CA LYS A 307 -10.17 3.16 6.98
C LYS A 307 -10.60 2.66 8.37
N LEU A 308 -10.19 3.34 9.45
CA LEU A 308 -10.34 2.87 10.84
C LEU A 308 -11.78 2.47 11.22
N PRO A 309 -12.85 3.20 10.81
CA PRO A 309 -14.23 2.81 11.11
C PRO A 309 -14.67 1.49 10.47
N GLN A 310 -13.99 1.04 9.42
CA GLN A 310 -14.31 -0.20 8.70
C GLN A 310 -13.59 -1.40 9.31
N LEU A 311 -12.46 -1.15 9.99
CA LEU A 311 -11.61 -2.18 10.60
C LEU A 311 -12.16 -2.72 11.91
N PHE A 312 -12.93 -1.92 12.65
CA PHE A 312 -13.43 -2.27 13.98
C PHE A 312 -14.96 -2.20 14.08
N THR A 313 -15.54 -3.03 14.94
CA THR A 313 -16.95 -2.92 15.37
C THR A 313 -17.04 -2.15 16.69
N ASN A 314 -18.13 -1.40 16.87
CA ASN A 314 -18.50 -0.90 18.18
C ASN A 314 -19.05 -2.07 19.00
N THR A 315 -18.35 -2.46 20.06
CA THR A 315 -18.84 -3.43 21.05
C THR A 315 -19.72 -2.80 22.12
N HIS A 316 -19.88 -1.47 22.11
CA HIS A 316 -20.82 -0.76 22.97
C HIS A 316 -21.94 -0.14 22.13
N ASP A 317 -23.16 -0.58 22.45
CA ASP A 317 -24.48 0.03 22.22
C ASP A 317 -25.39 -0.53 21.11
N ASP A 318 -26.31 -1.39 21.56
CA ASP A 318 -27.66 -1.56 21.02
C ASP A 318 -28.59 -0.35 21.28
N ASN A 319 -28.13 0.75 21.90
CA ASN A 319 -29.02 1.89 22.25
C ASN A 319 -28.34 3.27 22.42
N SER A 320 -27.27 3.60 21.68
CA SER A 320 -26.79 4.99 21.66
C SER A 320 -26.23 5.42 20.28
N SER A 321 -26.98 6.34 19.68
CA SER A 321 -26.59 7.51 18.88
C SER A 321 -25.41 7.42 17.90
N GLU A 322 -25.62 7.91 16.68
CA GLU A 322 -24.68 8.26 15.59
C GLU A 322 -23.39 9.04 15.99
N ASN A 323 -23.19 9.38 17.27
CA ASN A 323 -22.03 10.10 17.79
C ASN A 323 -20.81 9.22 18.12
N ASN A 324 -20.95 7.91 18.34
CA ASN A 324 -19.78 7.04 18.64
C ASN A 324 -18.96 6.65 17.39
N GLN A 325 -19.59 6.60 16.20
CA GLN A 325 -18.87 6.44 14.93
C GLN A 325 -18.01 7.67 14.57
N LYS A 326 -18.25 8.83 15.18
CA LYS A 326 -17.56 10.09 14.88
C LYS A 326 -16.12 10.21 15.42
N ARG A 327 -15.56 9.24 16.17
CA ARG A 327 -14.26 9.46 16.87
C ARG A 327 -13.29 8.28 16.97
N LEU A 328 -13.39 7.27 16.11
CA LEU A 328 -12.23 6.38 15.89
C LEU A 328 -11.24 7.10 14.99
N GLN A 329 -10.30 7.81 15.61
CA GLN A 329 -9.16 8.43 14.96
C GLN A 329 -7.90 8.08 15.73
N ILE A 330 -6.79 7.95 15.01
CA ILE A 330 -5.44 7.88 15.54
C ILE A 330 -4.70 9.18 15.27
N GLN A 331 -3.75 9.49 16.13
CA GLN A 331 -2.82 10.60 15.99
C GLN A 331 -1.52 10.30 16.75
N MET A 332 -0.50 11.13 16.52
CA MET A 332 0.71 11.06 17.35
C MET A 332 0.41 11.52 18.78
N HIS A 333 0.99 10.82 19.75
CA HIS A 333 0.96 11.23 21.14
C HIS A 333 1.81 12.49 21.35
N VAL A 334 1.35 13.41 22.21
CA VAL A 334 2.00 14.73 22.39
C VAL A 334 3.39 14.71 23.05
N ARG A 335 3.77 13.63 23.73
CA ARG A 335 4.95 13.55 24.60
C ARG A 335 5.73 12.24 24.46
N LYS A 336 5.16 11.25 23.77
CA LYS A 336 5.74 9.90 23.63
C LYS A 336 5.81 9.53 22.16
N PRO A 337 6.75 8.67 21.75
CA PRO A 337 6.90 8.28 20.36
C PRO A 337 5.89 7.17 20.01
N PHE A 338 4.61 7.47 20.12
CA PHE A 338 3.52 6.52 19.87
C PHE A 338 2.45 7.15 18.99
N ILE A 339 1.84 6.31 18.14
CA ILE A 339 0.59 6.59 17.46
C ILE A 339 -0.52 5.92 18.27
N VAL A 340 -1.46 6.72 18.76
CA VAL A 340 -2.49 6.29 19.70
C VAL A 340 -3.86 6.74 19.24
N LEU A 341 -4.93 6.16 19.80
CA LEU A 341 -6.28 6.69 19.61
C LEU A 341 -6.36 8.14 20.10
N SER A 342 -7.13 8.97 19.40
CA SER A 342 -7.12 10.42 19.61
C SER A 342 -7.54 10.85 21.02
N HIS A 343 -8.37 10.08 21.72
CA HIS A 343 -8.74 10.36 23.11
C HIS A 343 -7.63 10.04 24.12
N ARG A 344 -6.52 9.43 23.68
CA ARG A 344 -5.40 8.95 24.51
C ARG A 344 -4.10 9.69 24.25
N LYS A 345 -4.09 10.70 23.37
CA LYS A 345 -2.88 11.44 22.95
C LYS A 345 -2.11 12.10 24.10
N ASP A 346 -2.76 12.37 25.23
CA ASP A 346 -2.21 13.10 26.38
C ASP A 346 -1.98 12.19 27.60
N MET A 347 -2.34 10.90 27.52
CA MET A 347 -2.31 9.95 28.64
C MET A 347 -0.89 9.54 29.03
N GLU A 348 -0.54 9.70 30.30
CA GLU A 348 0.78 9.28 30.79
C GLU A 348 0.94 7.77 30.93
N ASN A 349 -0.13 7.04 31.24
CA ASN A 349 -0.13 5.58 31.25
C ASN A 349 -1.03 5.03 30.14
N LEU A 350 -0.42 4.54 29.07
CA LEU A 350 -1.13 4.02 27.88
C LEU A 350 -1.74 2.62 28.10
N GLU A 351 -1.45 1.97 29.22
CA GLU A 351 -2.10 0.71 29.61
C GLU A 351 -3.34 0.95 30.48
N HIS A 352 -3.54 2.17 30.97
CA HIS A 352 -4.70 2.50 31.77
C HIS A 352 -5.95 2.65 30.88
N ASP A 353 -7.08 2.12 31.37
CA ASP A 353 -8.41 2.20 30.76
C ASP A 353 -8.42 1.86 29.25
N PRO A 354 -8.22 0.57 28.88
CA PRO A 354 -8.12 0.18 27.49
C PRO A 354 -9.45 0.42 26.75
N TYR A 355 -9.37 1.03 25.56
CA TYR A 355 -10.53 1.26 24.72
C TYR A 355 -10.91 -0.05 24.00
N PRO A 356 -12.10 -0.63 24.24
CA PRO A 356 -12.44 -1.93 23.69
C PRO A 356 -12.54 -1.84 22.16
N LEU A 357 -11.59 -2.48 21.47
CA LEU A 357 -11.61 -2.63 20.01
C LEU A 357 -11.83 -4.10 19.67
N SER A 358 -12.81 -4.38 18.83
CA SER A 358 -12.99 -5.70 18.22
C SER A 358 -12.94 -5.56 16.71
N LEU A 359 -12.17 -6.43 16.06
CA LEU A 359 -12.08 -6.41 14.61
C LEU A 359 -13.44 -6.69 13.99
N SER A 360 -13.71 -6.03 12.88
CA SER A 360 -14.95 -6.23 12.15
C SER A 360 -15.03 -7.68 11.64
N PRO A 361 -16.12 -8.42 11.90
CA PRO A 361 -16.31 -9.75 11.32
C PRO A 361 -16.50 -9.70 9.79
N LYS A 362 -16.67 -8.50 9.23
CA LYS A 362 -16.87 -8.26 7.79
C LYS A 362 -15.56 -8.12 7.00
N LEU A 363 -14.39 -8.21 7.66
CA LEU A 363 -13.11 -8.15 6.97
C LEU A 363 -12.95 -9.39 6.07
N LEU A 364 -12.83 -9.16 4.77
CA LEU A 364 -12.58 -10.18 3.76
C LEU A 364 -11.21 -9.95 3.14
N TYR A 365 -10.57 -11.03 2.71
CA TYR A 365 -9.21 -11.01 2.17
C TYR A 365 -9.14 -11.81 0.87
N ASP A 366 -8.33 -11.34 -0.08
CA ASP A 366 -7.97 -12.12 -1.26
C ASP A 366 -6.85 -13.13 -0.94
N ASP A 367 -6.49 -13.94 -1.94
CA ASP A 367 -5.47 -14.98 -1.78
C ASP A 367 -4.07 -14.42 -1.50
N ALA A 368 -3.82 -13.12 -1.78
CA ALA A 368 -2.60 -12.43 -1.41
C ALA A 368 -2.70 -11.70 -0.06
N GLY A 369 -3.86 -11.79 0.59
CA GLY A 369 -4.14 -11.21 1.90
C GLY A 369 -4.36 -9.70 1.87
N TYR A 370 -4.73 -9.10 0.74
CA TYR A 370 -5.25 -7.73 0.71
C TYR A 370 -6.72 -7.73 1.09
N PHE A 371 -7.22 -6.61 1.60
CA PHE A 371 -8.65 -6.51 1.89
C PHE A 371 -9.48 -6.53 0.60
N ILE A 372 -10.53 -7.34 0.59
CA ILE A 372 -11.56 -7.30 -0.45
C ILE A 372 -12.65 -6.31 -0.01
N GLY A 373 -12.92 -5.31 -0.84
CA GLY A 373 -14.03 -4.37 -0.65
C GLY A 373 -13.73 -3.19 0.29
N ILE A 374 -12.73 -3.28 1.18
CA ILE A 374 -12.33 -2.16 2.08
C ILE A 374 -11.53 -1.11 1.32
N SER A 375 -10.59 -1.52 0.45
CA SER A 375 -9.84 -0.63 -0.42
C SER A 375 -10.73 0.18 -1.36
N SER A 376 -11.93 -0.34 -1.66
CA SER A 376 -12.90 0.27 -2.56
C SER A 376 -14.06 0.98 -1.85
N MET A 377 -14.07 1.00 -0.51
CA MET A 377 -15.09 1.63 0.33
C MET A 377 -14.72 3.09 0.64
N ASP A 378 -14.78 3.97 -0.36
CA ASP A 378 -14.46 5.40 -0.17
C ASP A 378 -15.48 6.17 0.70
N ASN A 379 -16.57 5.52 1.14
CA ASN A 379 -17.58 6.12 2.02
C ASN A 379 -18.30 5.11 2.95
N GLY A 380 -17.69 3.94 3.24
CA GLY A 380 -18.35 2.88 4.01
C GLY A 380 -19.43 2.09 3.25
N GLU A 381 -19.42 2.19 1.92
CA GLU A 381 -20.33 1.49 1.02
C GLU A 381 -19.70 0.21 0.47
N TRP A 382 -20.34 -0.96 0.63
CA TRP A 382 -19.81 -2.20 0.07
C TRP A 382 -19.80 -2.17 -1.46
N LYS A 383 -18.95 -2.97 -2.11
CA LYS A 383 -18.92 -3.04 -3.58
C LYS A 383 -19.36 -4.42 -4.09
N PRO A 384 -20.35 -4.48 -4.98
CA PRO A 384 -20.69 -5.70 -5.71
C PRO A 384 -19.53 -6.18 -6.56
N LEU A 385 -19.37 -7.50 -6.65
CA LEU A 385 -18.41 -8.13 -7.56
C LEU A 385 -18.93 -8.05 -8.99
N TYR A 386 -18.01 -7.96 -9.95
CA TYR A 386 -18.37 -7.98 -11.36
C TYR A 386 -17.27 -8.58 -12.22
N ASN A 387 -17.69 -9.17 -13.34
CA ASN A 387 -16.80 -9.54 -14.44
C ASN A 387 -17.02 -8.56 -15.58
N LEU A 388 -15.92 -8.18 -16.25
CA LEU A 388 -15.94 -7.32 -17.43
C LEU A 388 -15.18 -8.00 -18.55
N TYR A 389 -15.85 -8.22 -19.67
CA TYR A 389 -15.28 -8.79 -20.88
C TYR A 389 -15.38 -7.77 -22.01
N GLU A 390 -14.43 -7.83 -22.92
CA GLU A 390 -14.41 -6.99 -24.10
C GLU A 390 -14.15 -7.89 -25.31
N THR A 391 -15.03 -7.78 -26.32
CA THR A 391 -14.85 -8.39 -27.64
C THR A 391 -14.51 -7.30 -28.66
N GLU A 392 -14.34 -7.64 -29.93
CA GLU A 392 -14.13 -6.64 -30.98
C GLU A 392 -15.30 -5.66 -31.11
N ASP A 393 -16.54 -6.14 -30.93
CA ASP A 393 -17.76 -5.38 -31.22
C ASP A 393 -18.47 -4.86 -29.95
N GLU A 394 -18.25 -5.44 -28.77
CA GLU A 394 -19.02 -5.11 -27.56
C GLU A 394 -18.24 -5.29 -26.26
N ILE A 395 -18.79 -4.70 -25.19
CA ILE A 395 -18.40 -4.89 -23.80
C ILE A 395 -19.51 -5.69 -23.13
N LEU A 396 -19.14 -6.73 -22.37
CA LEU A 396 -20.06 -7.51 -21.54
C LEU A 396 -19.69 -7.32 -20.07
N ALA A 397 -20.58 -6.71 -19.29
CA ALA A 397 -20.41 -6.60 -17.84
C ALA A 397 -21.43 -7.51 -17.13
N ILE A 398 -20.97 -8.32 -16.19
CA ILE A 398 -21.83 -9.18 -15.35
C ILE A 398 -21.60 -8.75 -13.90
N VAL A 399 -22.61 -8.22 -13.24
CA VAL A 399 -22.54 -7.73 -11.85
C VAL A 399 -23.36 -8.61 -10.93
N GLU A 400 -22.73 -9.08 -9.85
CA GLU A 400 -23.38 -9.91 -8.83
C GLU A 400 -24.11 -9.05 -7.78
N LEU A 401 -25.44 -9.11 -7.82
CA LEU A 401 -26.37 -8.46 -6.91
C LEU A 401 -27.45 -9.45 -6.43
N ALA A 402 -27.00 -10.58 -5.88
CA ALA A 402 -27.87 -11.58 -5.29
C ALA A 402 -28.67 -11.03 -4.10
N GLY A 403 -29.98 -11.30 -4.05
CA GLY A 403 -30.88 -10.87 -2.99
C GLY A 403 -31.59 -9.52 -3.23
N PHE A 404 -31.34 -8.88 -4.37
CA PHE A 404 -32.11 -7.72 -4.83
C PHE A 404 -33.26 -8.16 -5.73
N LYS A 405 -34.36 -7.41 -5.76
CA LYS A 405 -35.41 -7.54 -6.77
C LYS A 405 -35.19 -6.51 -7.87
N GLN A 406 -35.77 -6.77 -9.03
CA GLN A 406 -35.80 -5.78 -10.11
C GLN A 406 -36.47 -4.49 -9.61
N GLY A 407 -35.73 -3.38 -9.63
CA GLY A 407 -36.17 -2.08 -9.13
C GLY A 407 -35.62 -1.67 -7.77
N ASP A 408 -35.00 -2.58 -7.01
CA ASP A 408 -34.39 -2.27 -5.70
C ASP A 408 -33.05 -1.51 -5.83
N THR A 409 -32.53 -1.41 -7.04
CA THR A 409 -31.25 -0.78 -7.35
C THR A 409 -31.42 0.26 -8.46
N ARG A 410 -30.71 1.37 -8.34
CA ARG A 410 -30.62 2.38 -9.38
C ARG A 410 -29.49 2.01 -10.34
N VAL A 411 -29.86 1.55 -11.53
CA VAL A 411 -28.92 1.18 -12.59
C VAL A 411 -28.94 2.27 -13.67
N GLY A 412 -27.77 2.70 -14.12
CA GLY A 412 -27.60 3.64 -15.23
C GLY A 412 -26.45 3.24 -16.13
N VAL A 413 -26.59 3.49 -17.44
CA VAL A 413 -25.51 3.34 -18.41
C VAL A 413 -25.28 4.72 -19.05
N GLY A 414 -24.19 5.37 -18.65
CA GLY A 414 -23.75 6.66 -19.16
C GLY A 414 -22.88 6.53 -20.42
N GLU A 415 -22.29 7.63 -20.90
CA GLU A 415 -21.38 7.58 -22.06
C GLU A 415 -20.01 6.99 -21.69
N GLU A 416 -19.64 7.15 -20.42
CA GLU A 416 -18.31 6.84 -19.90
C GLU A 416 -18.31 5.70 -18.89
N SER A 417 -19.46 5.32 -18.30
CA SER A 417 -19.51 4.26 -17.29
C SER A 417 -20.88 3.63 -17.11
N ILE A 418 -20.91 2.42 -16.54
CA ILE A 418 -22.09 1.83 -15.89
C ILE A 418 -22.09 2.31 -14.44
N THR A 419 -23.22 2.77 -13.93
CA THR A 419 -23.43 3.06 -12.50
C THR A 419 -24.50 2.15 -11.93
N ILE A 420 -24.23 1.54 -10.78
CA ILE A 420 -25.24 0.78 -10.03
C ILE A 420 -25.18 1.19 -8.56
N GLU A 421 -26.28 1.69 -8.03
CA GLU A 421 -26.43 2.13 -6.65
C GLU A 421 -27.56 1.36 -5.96
N GLY A 422 -27.42 1.08 -4.68
CA GLY A 422 -28.49 0.46 -3.89
C GLY A 422 -28.14 0.29 -2.43
N GLN A 423 -29.04 -0.36 -1.68
CA GLN A 423 -28.84 -0.64 -0.26
C GLN A 423 -29.33 -2.04 0.08
N ARG A 424 -28.42 -2.90 0.55
CA ARG A 424 -28.78 -4.22 1.08
C ARG A 424 -29.17 -4.09 2.54
N VAL A 425 -30.39 -4.47 2.87
CA VAL A 425 -30.93 -4.46 4.23
C VAL A 425 -30.12 -5.36 5.17
N ASN A 426 -30.15 -5.04 6.47
CA ASN A 426 -29.51 -5.87 7.48
C ASN A 426 -30.38 -7.12 7.75
N PHE A 427 -29.83 -8.31 7.47
CA PHE A 427 -30.57 -9.56 7.61
C PHE A 427 -30.98 -9.89 9.04
N LYS A 428 -30.35 -9.28 10.05
CA LYS A 428 -30.71 -9.48 11.46
C LYS A 428 -31.99 -8.75 11.87
N GLU A 429 -32.35 -7.67 11.18
CA GLU A 429 -33.53 -6.86 11.53
C GLU A 429 -34.83 -7.65 11.38
N SER A 430 -34.84 -8.70 10.57
CA SER A 430 -35.99 -9.58 10.39
C SER A 430 -36.07 -10.74 11.39
N LEU A 431 -35.11 -10.85 12.32
CA LEU A 431 -35.00 -11.95 13.27
C LEU A 431 -35.17 -11.44 14.71
N SER A 432 -35.87 -12.20 15.55
CA SER A 432 -35.96 -11.91 16.99
C SER A 432 -34.74 -12.47 17.72
N ASN A 433 -33.92 -11.59 18.31
CA ASN A 433 -32.70 -11.90 19.08
C ASN A 433 -31.75 -12.92 18.42
N PRO A 434 -31.30 -12.69 17.17
CA PRO A 434 -30.43 -13.65 16.49
C PRO A 434 -29.02 -13.64 17.08
N THR A 435 -28.48 -14.83 17.37
CA THR A 435 -27.04 -15.01 17.61
C THR A 435 -26.35 -15.36 16.28
N ALA A 436 -25.43 -14.52 15.82
CA ALA A 436 -24.67 -14.78 14.61
C ALA A 436 -23.47 -15.69 14.90
N HIS A 437 -23.44 -16.88 14.29
CA HIS A 437 -22.25 -17.74 14.31
C HIS A 437 -21.23 -17.35 13.23
N GLN A 438 -21.69 -16.83 12.10
CA GLN A 438 -20.86 -16.40 10.97
C GLN A 438 -21.65 -15.45 10.04
N GLU A 439 -21.02 -14.37 9.60
CA GLU A 439 -21.61 -13.41 8.65
C GLU A 439 -20.57 -13.01 7.62
N LYS A 440 -20.80 -13.37 6.35
CA LYS A 440 -19.87 -13.06 5.25
C LYS A 440 -20.52 -12.32 4.08
N ILE A 441 -21.84 -12.17 4.09
CA ILE A 441 -22.58 -11.48 3.03
C ILE A 441 -22.45 -9.96 3.29
N PRO A 442 -21.92 -9.17 2.34
CA PRO A 442 -21.83 -7.72 2.49
C PRO A 442 -23.22 -7.09 2.59
N MET A 443 -23.40 -6.09 3.47
CA MET A 443 -24.67 -5.39 3.72
C MET A 443 -24.45 -3.87 3.76
N GLY A 444 -25.53 -3.09 3.60
CA GLY A 444 -25.48 -1.62 3.63
C GLY A 444 -25.61 -0.99 2.24
N LYS A 445 -25.30 0.30 2.14
CA LYS A 445 -25.29 1.04 0.87
C LYS A 445 -24.15 0.56 -0.03
N PHE A 446 -24.35 0.61 -1.33
CA PHE A 446 -23.32 0.38 -2.33
C PHE A 446 -23.46 1.35 -3.50
N LYS A 447 -22.32 1.68 -4.09
CA LYS A 447 -22.20 2.34 -5.38
C LYS A 447 -21.07 1.69 -6.18
N LEU A 448 -21.43 1.13 -7.32
CA LEU A 448 -20.51 0.56 -8.29
C LEU A 448 -20.47 1.45 -9.53
N GLU A 449 -19.26 1.77 -9.97
CA GLU A 449 -19.02 2.46 -11.23
C GLU A 449 -18.01 1.66 -12.06
N ILE A 450 -18.40 1.29 -13.28
CA ILE A 450 -17.56 0.53 -14.21
C ILE A 450 -17.28 1.42 -15.43
N PRO A 451 -16.09 2.00 -15.56
CA PRO A 451 -15.77 2.90 -16.66
C PRO A 451 -15.54 2.15 -17.97
N PHE A 452 -15.94 2.78 -19.08
CA PHE A 452 -15.68 2.35 -20.44
C PHE A 452 -14.34 2.89 -20.94
N LYS A 453 -13.60 2.06 -21.67
CA LYS A 453 -12.34 2.45 -22.32
C LYS A 453 -12.50 2.83 -23.79
N CYS A 454 -13.73 2.76 -24.31
CA CYS A 454 -14.05 3.09 -25.69
C CYS A 454 -15.43 3.74 -25.78
N ARG A 455 -15.72 4.36 -26.93
CA ARG A 455 -17.05 4.94 -27.19
C ARG A 455 -18.05 3.82 -27.42
N ILE A 456 -19.20 3.93 -26.76
CA ILE A 456 -20.28 2.97 -26.84
C ILE A 456 -21.45 3.50 -27.69
N ASP A 457 -22.29 2.59 -28.13
CA ASP A 457 -23.54 2.87 -28.80
C ASP A 457 -24.69 2.67 -27.80
N GLN A 458 -25.03 3.74 -27.09
CA GLN A 458 -25.99 3.72 -25.98
C GLN A 458 -27.38 3.22 -26.38
N ASP A 459 -27.81 3.52 -27.60
CA ASP A 459 -29.14 3.16 -28.10
C ASP A 459 -29.32 1.64 -28.24
N ARG A 460 -28.23 0.88 -28.26
CA ARG A 460 -28.23 -0.59 -28.42
C ARG A 460 -27.78 -1.33 -27.17
N VAL A 461 -27.61 -0.65 -26.05
CA VAL A 461 -27.29 -1.31 -24.78
C VAL A 461 -28.47 -2.15 -24.33
N THR A 462 -28.20 -3.41 -23.94
CA THR A 462 -29.20 -4.28 -23.31
C THR A 462 -28.81 -4.59 -21.87
N LEU A 463 -29.83 -4.71 -21.02
CA LEU A 463 -29.70 -5.04 -19.61
C LEU A 463 -30.64 -6.21 -19.29
N GLU A 464 -30.07 -7.30 -18.79
CA GLU A 464 -30.81 -8.45 -18.29
C GLU A 464 -30.53 -8.60 -16.79
N TYR A 465 -31.57 -8.92 -16.01
CA TYR A 465 -31.40 -9.30 -14.61
C TYR A 465 -31.97 -10.69 -14.39
N ASN A 466 -31.11 -11.65 -14.01
CA ASN A 466 -31.51 -13.03 -13.77
C ASN A 466 -30.76 -13.62 -12.57
N GLU A 467 -31.48 -14.24 -11.64
CA GLU A 467 -30.92 -14.97 -10.49
C GLU A 467 -29.86 -14.20 -9.68
N GLY A 468 -30.02 -12.88 -9.55
CA GLY A 468 -29.06 -12.05 -8.82
C GLY A 468 -27.92 -11.50 -9.68
N LEU A 469 -27.92 -11.70 -11.00
CA LEU A 469 -26.89 -11.20 -11.90
C LEU A 469 -27.48 -10.15 -12.84
N TYR A 470 -26.89 -8.95 -12.85
CA TYR A 470 -27.09 -8.00 -13.94
C TYR A 470 -26.11 -8.28 -15.06
N LYS A 471 -26.61 -8.47 -16.27
CA LYS A 471 -25.82 -8.65 -17.48
C LYS A 471 -26.06 -7.47 -18.40
N PHE A 472 -25.01 -6.70 -18.63
CA PHE A 472 -24.99 -5.56 -19.55
C PHE A 472 -24.28 -5.98 -20.82
N THR A 473 -24.96 -5.90 -21.96
CA THR A 473 -24.34 -6.03 -23.28
C THR A 473 -24.27 -4.64 -23.90
N ILE A 474 -23.07 -4.14 -24.14
CA ILE A 474 -22.80 -2.75 -24.49
C ILE A 474 -22.04 -2.70 -25.81
N PRO A 475 -22.74 -2.45 -26.93
CA PRO A 475 -22.10 -2.39 -28.24
C PRO A 475 -21.14 -1.20 -28.35
N LYS A 476 -20.01 -1.41 -28.99
CA LYS A 476 -19.05 -0.36 -29.30
C LYS A 476 -19.53 0.47 -30.48
N LYS A 477 -19.25 1.77 -30.45
CA LYS A 477 -19.52 2.68 -31.56
C LYS A 477 -18.44 2.48 -32.63
N LYS A 478 -18.81 1.94 -33.79
CA LYS A 478 -17.88 1.77 -34.91
C LYS A 478 -17.42 3.14 -35.41
N ALA A 479 -16.12 3.29 -35.67
CA ALA A 479 -15.58 4.52 -36.25
C ALA A 479 -16.27 4.78 -37.60
N THR A 480 -16.93 5.92 -37.74
CA THR A 480 -17.57 6.28 -39.00
C THR A 480 -16.50 6.60 -40.03
N VAL A 481 -16.21 5.65 -40.93
CA VAL A 481 -15.39 5.92 -42.11
C VAL A 481 -16.22 6.82 -43.03
N LYS A 482 -15.95 8.13 -43.03
CA LYS A 482 -16.44 9.01 -44.07
C LYS A 482 -15.67 8.68 -45.35
N TYR A 483 -16.33 8.03 -46.31
CA TYR A 483 -15.84 8.05 -47.69
C TYR A 483 -16.02 9.48 -48.20
N LEU A 484 -14.90 10.15 -48.49
CA LEU A 484 -14.85 11.43 -49.21
C LEU A 484 -14.87 11.18 -50.72
#